data_AF-A0A969CHK0-F1
#
_entry.id   AF-A0A969CHK0-F1
#
_cell.length_a   1.000
_cell.length_b   1.000
_cell.length_c   1.000
_cell.angle_alpha   90.00
_cell.angle_beta   90.00
_cell.angle_gamma   90.00
#
_symmetry.space_group_name_H-M   'P 1'
#
loop_
_entity.id
_entity.type
_entity.pdbx_description
1 polymer ?
#
loop_
_entity_poly.entity_id
_entity_poly.type
_entity_poly.pdbx_seq_one_letter_code
_entity_poly.pdbx_strand_id
1 'polypeptide(L)'
;MQRWGVRVHPAYYLGWGRLSCQFCIFGSLNQWASNAAISPERTERLHQYEQEFQYTLDNKLSIPEMAARGIVYGAIHHYPDQLRLALNREYTAPILVDPDTWTLPAGAFGEDAGPT
;
A
#
# COMPACT_ATOMS: atom_id res chain seq x y z
N MET A 1 12.24 5.66 15.10
CA MET A 1 11.90 6.81 14.22
C MET A 1 11.44 8.02 15.04
N GLN A 2 10.43 7.87 15.91
CA GLN A 2 9.92 8.94 16.78
C GLN A 2 10.99 9.74 17.55
N ARG A 3 11.86 9.07 18.32
CA ARG A 3 12.93 9.72 19.12
C ARG A 3 13.76 10.75 18.33
N TRP A 4 13.94 10.51 17.04
CA TRP A 4 14.79 11.32 16.16
C TRP A 4 13.99 12.15 15.15
N GLY A 5 12.65 12.17 15.25
CA GLY A 5 11.80 12.91 14.32
C GLY A 5 11.88 12.41 12.88
N VAL A 6 12.26 11.16 12.64
CA VAL A 6 12.38 10.62 11.28
C VAL A 6 11.00 10.26 10.75
N ARG A 7 10.56 10.90 9.67
CA ARG A 7 9.31 10.59 8.98
C ARG A 7 9.38 9.18 8.37
N VAL A 8 8.34 8.38 8.59
CA VAL A 8 8.22 7.05 7.96
C VAL A 8 7.70 7.19 6.52
N HIS A 9 7.87 6.14 5.71
CA HIS A 9 7.31 6.11 4.36
C HIS A 9 5.77 6.36 4.37
N PRO A 10 5.21 7.12 3.41
CA PRO A 10 3.78 7.46 3.34
C PRO A 10 2.83 6.27 3.45
N ALA A 11 3.19 5.15 2.83
CA ALA A 11 2.42 3.91 2.86
C ALA A 11 2.14 3.38 4.28
N TYR A 12 3.06 3.58 5.24
CA TYR A 12 2.80 3.19 6.63
C TYR A 12 1.67 4.02 7.23
N TYR A 13 1.57 5.32 6.93
CA TYR A 13 0.44 6.14 7.35
C TYR A 13 -0.88 5.68 6.72
N LEU A 14 -0.82 5.13 5.51
CA LEU A 14 -1.98 4.62 4.77
C LEU A 14 -2.44 3.21 5.23
N GLY A 15 -1.73 2.58 6.17
CA GLY A 15 -2.15 1.31 6.79
C GLY A 15 -1.31 0.09 6.43
N TRP A 16 -0.33 0.21 5.52
CA TRP A 16 0.55 -0.93 5.19
C TRP A 16 1.46 -1.27 6.38
N GLY A 17 1.41 -2.51 6.87
CA GLY A 17 2.28 -3.00 7.94
C GLY A 17 3.69 -3.39 7.48
N ARG A 18 3.80 -3.89 6.24
CA ARG A 18 5.05 -4.08 5.51
C ARG A 18 5.00 -3.29 4.21
N LEU A 19 6.14 -2.71 3.83
CA LEU A 19 6.33 -2.10 2.54
C LEU A 19 7.22 -2.93 1.60
N SER A 20 6.78 -3.08 0.36
CA SER A 20 7.54 -3.64 -0.77
C SER A 20 7.15 -2.85 -2.03
N CYS A 21 7.18 -3.46 -3.21
CA CYS A 21 6.53 -2.90 -4.41
C CYS A 21 5.04 -2.63 -4.13
N GLN A 22 4.47 -1.61 -4.78
CA GLN A 22 3.03 -1.28 -4.66
C GLN A 22 2.17 -2.54 -4.85
N PHE A 23 2.35 -3.24 -5.98
CA PHE A 23 1.68 -4.49 -6.29
C PHE A 23 2.60 -5.69 -6.00
N CYS A 24 2.94 -5.90 -4.73
CA CYS A 24 3.78 -7.03 -4.33
C CYS A 24 3.08 -8.36 -4.60
N ILE A 25 3.78 -9.32 -5.21
CA ILE A 25 3.25 -10.67 -5.46
C ILE A 25 2.94 -11.46 -4.19
N PHE A 26 3.54 -11.06 -3.06
CA PHE A 26 3.26 -11.60 -1.73
C PHE A 26 2.25 -10.74 -0.94
N GLY A 27 1.57 -9.81 -1.61
CA GLY A 27 0.62 -8.93 -0.97
C GLY A 27 -0.62 -9.67 -0.48
N SER A 28 -1.14 -9.28 0.69
CA SER A 28 -2.39 -9.83 1.20
C SER A 28 -3.60 -9.41 0.37
N LEU A 29 -4.74 -10.05 0.59
CA LEU A 29 -6.02 -9.64 0.01
C LEU A 29 -6.33 -8.17 0.35
N ASN A 30 -6.06 -7.74 1.59
CA ASN A 30 -6.29 -6.35 2.02
C ASN A 30 -5.36 -5.36 1.30
N GLN A 31 -4.11 -5.74 1.06
CA GLN A 31 -3.18 -4.92 0.27
C GLN A 31 -3.63 -4.81 -1.19
N TRP A 32 -4.09 -5.91 -1.81
CA TRP A 32 -4.63 -5.90 -3.17
C TRP A 32 -5.90 -5.06 -3.27
N ALA A 33 -6.84 -5.21 -2.33
CA ALA A 33 -8.04 -4.37 -2.27
C ALA A 33 -7.70 -2.88 -2.12
N SER A 34 -6.76 -2.57 -1.23
CA SER A 34 -6.30 -1.19 -0.98
C SER A 34 -5.61 -0.60 -2.21
N ASN A 35 -4.77 -1.37 -2.89
CA ASN A 35 -4.13 -0.95 -4.14
C ASN A 35 -5.13 -0.71 -5.27
N ALA A 36 -6.13 -1.58 -5.41
CA ALA A 36 -7.21 -1.41 -6.39
C ALA A 36 -7.99 -0.11 -6.14
N ALA A 37 -8.21 0.24 -4.88
CA ALA A 37 -8.90 1.48 -4.51
C ALA A 37 -8.08 2.75 -4.82
N ILE A 38 -6.75 2.73 -4.62
CA ILE A 38 -5.89 3.92 -4.78
C ILE A 38 -5.18 4.03 -6.13
N SER A 39 -5.17 2.96 -6.93
CA SER A 39 -4.52 2.93 -8.24
C SER A 39 -5.28 2.00 -9.19
N PRO A 40 -6.55 2.32 -9.48
CA PRO A 40 -7.42 1.46 -10.29
C PRO A 40 -6.86 1.24 -11.69
N GLU A 41 -6.29 2.26 -12.36
CA GLU A 41 -5.76 2.11 -13.72
C GLU A 41 -4.53 1.18 -13.77
N ARG A 42 -3.68 1.24 -12.74
CA ARG A 42 -2.52 0.34 -12.65
C ARG A 42 -2.95 -1.09 -12.34
N THR A 43 -3.97 -1.24 -11.49
CA THR A 43 -4.53 -2.56 -11.14
C THR A 43 -5.17 -3.21 -12.35
N GLU A 44 -5.98 -2.45 -13.10
CA GLU A 44 -6.61 -2.90 -14.33
C GLU A 44 -5.58 -3.32 -15.38
N ARG A 45 -4.49 -2.55 -15.54
CA ARG A 45 -3.39 -2.93 -16.44
C ARG A 45 -2.75 -4.27 -16.05
N LEU A 46 -2.60 -4.56 -14.75
CA LEU A 46 -2.08 -5.85 -14.31
C LEU A 46 -3.08 -6.99 -14.60
N HIS A 47 -4.38 -6.74 -14.43
CA HIS A 47 -5.41 -7.71 -14.79
C HIS A 47 -5.43 -8.00 -16.31
N GLN A 48 -5.25 -6.97 -17.15
CA GLN A 48 -5.11 -7.15 -18.60
C GLN A 48 -3.93 -8.07 -18.96
N TYR A 49 -2.81 -7.98 -18.22
CA TYR A 49 -1.71 -8.93 -18.39
C TYR A 49 -2.08 -10.36 -17.99
N GLU A 50 -2.90 -10.55 -16.94
CA GLU A 50 -3.41 -11.90 -16.63
C GLU A 50 -4.24 -12.48 -17.77
N GLN A 51 -5.06 -11.64 -18.43
CA GLN A 51 -5.87 -12.05 -19.58
C GLN A 51 -5.00 -12.36 -20.82
N GLU A 52 -4.03 -11.50 -21.13
CA GLU A 52 -3.12 -11.65 -22.27
C GLU A 52 -2.26 -12.92 -22.13
N PHE A 53 -1.73 -13.16 -20.94
CA PHE A 53 -0.86 -14.32 -20.66
C PHE A 53 -1.64 -15.60 -20.34
N GLN A 54 -2.95 -15.50 -20.19
CA GLN A 54 -3.82 -16.60 -19.75
C GLN A 54 -3.32 -17.24 -18.45
N TYR A 55 -2.79 -16.41 -17.55
CA TYR A 55 -2.16 -16.84 -16.31
C TYR A 55 -2.37 -15.79 -15.21
N THR A 56 -2.69 -16.23 -14.00
CA THR A 56 -2.92 -15.34 -12.86
C THR A 56 -1.63 -15.07 -12.09
N LEU A 57 -1.50 -13.88 -11.50
CA LEU A 57 -0.31 -13.53 -10.72
C LEU A 57 -0.24 -14.33 -9.41
N ASP A 58 -1.38 -14.61 -8.80
CA ASP A 58 -1.51 -15.55 -7.68
C ASP A 58 -1.88 -16.95 -8.18
N ASN A 59 -1.50 -17.97 -7.42
CA ASN A 59 -1.73 -19.37 -7.82
C ASN A 59 -3.19 -19.83 -7.69
N LYS A 60 -4.04 -19.07 -7.02
CA LYS A 60 -5.42 -19.45 -6.68
C LYS A 60 -6.45 -18.45 -7.17
N LEU A 61 -6.09 -17.18 -7.26
CA LEU A 61 -7.00 -16.07 -7.52
C LEU A 61 -6.44 -15.14 -8.59
N SER A 62 -7.32 -14.62 -9.44
CA SER A 62 -7.02 -13.46 -10.27
C SER A 62 -6.91 -12.19 -9.43
N ILE A 63 -6.31 -11.13 -9.99
CA ILE A 63 -6.19 -9.83 -9.32
C ILE A 63 -7.56 -9.25 -8.89
N PRO A 64 -8.61 -9.24 -9.74
CA PRO A 64 -9.93 -8.78 -9.30
C PRO A 64 -10.53 -9.62 -8.18
N GLU A 65 -10.32 -10.93 -8.18
CA GLU A 65 -10.79 -11.80 -7.10
C GLU A 65 -10.06 -11.53 -5.78
N MET A 66 -8.74 -11.30 -5.83
CA MET A 66 -7.98 -10.91 -4.64
C MET A 66 -8.49 -9.58 -4.06
N ALA A 67 -8.65 -8.57 -4.91
CA ALA A 67 -9.13 -7.26 -4.50
C ALA A 67 -10.57 -7.30 -3.96
N ALA A 68 -11.46 -8.09 -4.56
CA ALA A 68 -12.84 -8.22 -4.11
C ALA A 68 -12.98 -8.95 -2.76
N ARG A 69 -12.02 -9.81 -2.39
CA ARG A 69 -12.03 -10.55 -1.12
C ARG A 69 -11.33 -9.80 0.02
N GLY A 70 -10.58 -8.75 -0.28
CA GLY A 70 -9.90 -7.94 0.73
C GLY A 70 -10.73 -6.80 1.29
N ILE A 71 -10.25 -6.21 2.37
CA ILE A 71 -10.80 -5.01 2.99
C ILE A 71 -9.83 -3.86 2.76
N VAL A 72 -10.32 -2.76 2.17
CA VAL A 72 -9.53 -1.54 1.96
C VAL A 72 -9.13 -0.95 3.30
N TYR A 73 -7.87 -0.55 3.43
CA TYR A 73 -7.37 0.12 4.63
C TYR A 73 -8.07 1.46 4.84
N GLY A 74 -8.86 1.58 5.92
CA GLY A 74 -9.61 2.81 6.23
C GLY A 74 -8.72 4.05 6.41
N ALA A 75 -7.45 3.87 6.78
CA ALA A 75 -6.48 4.95 6.93
C ALA A 75 -6.24 5.74 5.63
N ILE A 76 -6.48 5.14 4.46
CA ILE A 76 -6.41 5.83 3.16
C ILE A 76 -7.29 7.08 3.13
N HIS A 77 -8.48 7.03 3.75
CA HIS A 77 -9.42 8.15 3.79
C HIS A 77 -9.05 9.22 4.81
N HIS A 78 -8.21 8.90 5.80
CA HIS A 78 -7.83 9.83 6.87
C HIS A 78 -6.57 10.64 6.55
N TYR A 79 -5.77 10.21 5.55
CA TYR A 79 -4.47 10.83 5.24
C TYR A 79 -4.32 11.18 3.75
N PRO A 80 -5.11 12.13 3.20
CA PRO A 80 -5.08 12.48 1.78
C PRO A 80 -3.72 13.00 1.30
N ASP A 81 -2.97 13.72 2.14
CA ASP A 81 -1.62 14.18 1.78
C ASP A 81 -0.61 13.04 1.66
N GLN A 82 -0.73 12.02 2.53
CA GLN A 82 0.12 10.84 2.47
C GLN A 82 -0.23 9.99 1.25
N LEU A 83 -1.52 9.92 0.90
CA LEU A 83 -1.99 9.24 -0.31
C LEU A 83 -1.41 9.91 -1.57
N ARG A 84 -1.52 11.23 -1.67
CA ARG A 84 -0.94 12.01 -2.77
C ARG A 84 0.58 11.78 -2.86
N LEU A 85 1.28 11.80 -1.74
CA LEU A 85 2.73 11.60 -1.70
C LEU A 85 3.12 10.16 -2.08
N ALA A 86 2.36 9.15 -1.67
CA ALA A 86 2.60 7.75 -1.99
C ALA A 86 2.44 7.44 -3.48
N LEU A 87 1.54 8.14 -4.17
CA LEU A 87 1.26 7.94 -5.60
C LEU A 87 2.12 8.80 -6.52
N ASN A 88 2.80 9.81 -5.97
CA ASN A 88 3.65 10.71 -6.73
C ASN A 88 5.00 10.06 -7.08
N ARG A 89 5.55 10.42 -8.24
CA ARG A 89 6.91 10.05 -8.65
C ARG A 89 7.98 10.87 -7.95
N GLU A 90 7.63 12.07 -7.50
CA GLU A 90 8.52 12.97 -6.78
C GLU A 90 8.13 13.06 -5.31
N TYR A 91 9.11 12.82 -4.43
CA TYR A 91 8.95 12.94 -2.99
C TYR A 91 9.37 14.34 -2.53
N THR A 92 8.41 15.12 -2.01
CA THR A 92 8.62 16.54 -1.68
C THR A 92 8.49 16.86 -0.19
N ALA A 93 8.20 15.86 0.65
CA ALA A 93 8.06 16.06 2.09
C ALA A 93 9.43 16.10 2.81
N PRO A 94 9.53 16.78 3.96
CA PRO A 94 10.74 16.74 4.76
C PRO A 94 10.97 15.35 5.36
N ILE A 95 12.23 14.91 5.40
CA ILE A 95 12.64 13.64 6.02
C ILE A 95 12.59 13.75 7.56
N LEU A 96 12.97 14.91 8.10
CA LEU A 96 12.93 15.19 9.53
C LEU A 96 11.74 16.08 9.86
N VAL A 97 11.02 15.72 10.92
CA VAL A 97 9.94 16.48 11.53
C VAL A 97 10.29 16.72 13.00
N ASP A 98 9.58 17.64 13.64
CA ASP A 98 9.67 17.80 15.09
C ASP A 98 9.25 16.49 15.79
N PRO A 99 10.14 15.86 16.61
CA PRO A 99 9.82 14.66 17.38
C PRO A 99 8.51 14.75 18.18
N ASP A 100 8.16 15.94 18.67
CA ASP A 100 6.96 16.16 19.48
C ASP A 100 5.67 16.14 18.65
N THR A 101 5.79 16.39 17.34
CA THR A 101 4.68 16.30 16.36
C THR A 101 4.65 14.97 15.61
N TRP A 102 5.61 14.08 15.88
CA TRP A 102 5.69 12.80 15.21
C TRP A 102 4.53 11.90 15.63
N THR A 103 3.84 11.32 14.65
CA THR A 103 2.68 10.44 14.87
C THR A 103 2.98 9.00 14.48
N LEU A 104 2.50 8.06 15.29
CA LEU A 104 2.57 6.63 14.99
C LEU A 104 1.70 6.34 13.76
N PRO A 105 2.26 5.78 12.67
CA PRO A 105 1.50 5.50 11.47
C PRO A 105 0.50 4.37 11.68
N ALA A 106 -0.63 4.40 10.97
CA ALA A 106 -1.70 3.40 11.10
C ALA A 106 -1.26 1.96 10.80
N GLY A 107 -0.24 1.79 9.95
CA GLY A 107 0.35 0.50 9.63
C GLY A 107 1.38 0.01 10.65
N ALA A 108 1.77 0.80 11.66
CA ALA A 108 2.73 0.33 12.67
C ALA A 108 2.19 -0.93 13.37
N PHE A 109 2.99 -2.00 13.37
CA PHE A 109 2.61 -3.31 13.93
C PHE A 109 1.34 -3.90 13.27
N GLY A 110 1.03 -3.47 12.04
CA GLY A 110 -0.08 -3.99 11.24
C GLY A 110 0.24 -5.33 10.59
N GLU A 111 -0.52 -5.65 9.55
CA GLU A 111 -0.38 -6.91 8.80
C GLU A 111 1.04 -7.13 8.25
N ASP A 112 1.66 -8.25 8.63
CA ASP A 112 2.98 -8.69 8.13
C ASP A 112 2.84 -9.72 6.99
N ALA A 113 2.15 -9.31 5.93
CA ALA A 113 2.10 -10.10 4.69
C ALA A 113 3.47 -10.06 4.00
N GLY A 114 3.95 -11.20 3.50
CA GLY A 114 5.26 -11.32 2.87
C GLY A 114 5.64 -12.77 2.56
N PRO A 115 6.83 -13.01 1.98
CA PRO A 115 7.30 -14.37 1.71
C PRO A 115 7.50 -15.16 3.02
N THR A 116 7.13 -16.44 3.00
CA THR A 116 7.30 -17.42 4.10
C THR A 116 8.30 -18.50 3.72
#